data_AF-A0A8N1S5D7-F1
#
_entry.id   AF-A0A8N1S5D7-F1
#
_cell.length_a   1.000
_cell.length_b   1.000
_cell.length_c   1.000
_cell.angle_alpha   90.00
_cell.angle_beta   90.00
_cell.angle_gamma   90.00
#
_symmetry.space_group_name_H-M   'P 1'
#
loop_
_entity.id
_entity.type
_entity.pdbx_description
1 polymer ?
#
loop_
_entity_poly.entity_id
_entity_poly.type
_entity_poly.pdbx_seq_one_letter_code
_entity_poly.pdbx_strand_id
1 'polypeptide(L)'
;MKSLISSEKLNSDKSIVEAIDSHLKATKFVDSLKSTLAGLHLFALPLGVISLSVNLYRLCVYIVTENIGAMSISLLYVVCHFGYLFFFNYLGQQVINYSDNVFKKICSTRWYAAPLNTQKYFMMIMHRSMKTSTLMVYVGLFLPSLEGFASVK
;
A
#
# COMPACT_ATOMS: atom_id res chain seq x y z
N MET A 1 -2.31 -52.84 -4.04
CA MET A 1 -1.13 -51.96 -3.87
C MET A 1 -1.03 -50.90 -4.97
N LYS A 2 -1.06 -51.25 -6.27
CA LYS A 2 -1.04 -50.29 -7.39
C LYS A 2 -2.18 -49.25 -7.40
N SER A 3 -3.40 -49.61 -6.97
CA SER A 3 -4.54 -48.69 -6.93
C SER A 3 -4.44 -47.61 -5.84
N LEU A 4 -3.87 -47.95 -4.67
CA LEU A 4 -3.67 -47.02 -3.55
C LEU A 4 -2.61 -45.96 -3.88
N ILE A 5 -1.53 -46.38 -4.54
CA ILE A 5 -0.46 -45.47 -5.01
C ILE A 5 -1.01 -44.49 -6.07
N SER A 6 -1.95 -44.93 -6.91
CA SER A 6 -2.60 -44.07 -7.91
C SER A 6 -3.56 -43.05 -7.29
N SER A 7 -4.31 -43.42 -6.24
CA SER A 7 -5.20 -42.48 -5.55
C SER A 7 -4.45 -41.44 -4.72
N GLU A 8 -3.33 -41.82 -4.12
CA GLU A 8 -2.48 -40.92 -3.31
C GLU A 8 -1.77 -39.89 -4.20
N LYS A 9 -1.28 -40.30 -5.38
CA LYS A 9 -0.72 -39.40 -6.39
C LYS A 9 -1.75 -38.40 -6.94
N LEU A 10 -2.97 -38.88 -7.23
CA LEU A 10 -4.06 -38.04 -7.71
C LEU A 10 -4.47 -36.99 -6.65
N ASN A 11 -4.44 -37.35 -5.37
CA ASN A 11 -4.77 -36.45 -4.27
C ASN A 11 -3.66 -35.40 -4.03
N SER A 12 -2.39 -35.80 -4.22
CA SER A 12 -1.24 -34.89 -4.19
C SER A 12 -1.26 -33.88 -5.35
N ASP A 13 -1.60 -34.31 -6.56
CA ASP A 13 -1.69 -33.40 -7.71
C ASP A 13 -2.85 -32.41 -7.55
N LYS A 14 -3.98 -32.87 -7.00
CA LYS A 14 -5.14 -32.02 -6.73
C LYS A 14 -4.85 -30.96 -5.65
N SER A 15 -4.14 -31.33 -4.57
CA SER A 15 -3.74 -30.38 -3.52
C SER A 15 -2.74 -29.33 -4.02
N ILE A 16 -1.82 -29.71 -4.92
CA ILE A 16 -0.88 -28.79 -5.55
C ILE A 16 -1.62 -27.78 -6.45
N VAL A 17 -2.60 -28.24 -7.24
CA VAL A 17 -3.43 -27.36 -8.08
C VAL A 17 -4.25 -26.39 -7.24
N GLU A 18 -4.85 -26.84 -6.14
CA GLU A 18 -5.59 -25.99 -5.21
C GLU A 18 -4.70 -24.96 -4.50
N ALA A 19 -3.47 -25.35 -4.12
CA ALA A 19 -2.49 -24.45 -3.55
C ALA A 19 -2.05 -23.38 -4.55
N ILE A 20 -1.83 -23.76 -5.82
CA ILE A 20 -1.46 -22.83 -6.90
C ILE A 20 -2.61 -21.87 -7.21
N ASP A 21 -3.85 -22.35 -7.32
CA ASP A 21 -5.03 -21.51 -7.57
C ASP A 21 -5.27 -20.52 -6.43
N SER A 22 -5.13 -20.98 -5.17
CA SER A 22 -5.19 -20.11 -3.99
C SER A 22 -4.11 -19.03 -4.01
N HIS A 23 -2.88 -19.38 -4.38
CA HIS A 23 -1.77 -18.42 -4.52
C HIS A 23 -2.04 -17.40 -5.63
N LEU A 24 -2.60 -17.85 -6.77
CA LEU A 24 -2.93 -17.00 -7.90
C LEU A 24 -4.03 -16.01 -7.55
N LYS A 25 -5.04 -16.48 -6.81
CA LYS A 25 -6.17 -15.68 -6.34
C LYS A 25 -5.72 -14.64 -5.31
N ALA A 26 -4.85 -15.03 -4.38
CA ALA A 26 -4.23 -14.10 -3.42
C ALA A 26 -3.41 -13.01 -4.14
N THR A 27 -2.64 -13.40 -5.16
CA THR A 27 -1.83 -12.45 -5.95
C THR A 27 -2.72 -11.46 -6.71
N LYS A 28 -3.78 -11.94 -7.39
CA LYS A 28 -4.77 -11.10 -8.08
C LYS A 28 -5.50 -10.15 -7.12
N PHE A 29 -5.83 -10.62 -5.92
CA PHE A 29 -6.45 -9.79 -4.90
C PHE A 29 -5.52 -8.66 -4.45
N VAL A 30 -4.24 -8.97 -4.23
CA VAL A 30 -3.20 -7.96 -3.92
C VAL A 30 -3.00 -6.99 -5.09
N ASP A 31 -3.06 -7.45 -6.35
CA ASP A 31 -3.10 -6.59 -7.55
C ASP A 31 -4.26 -5.60 -7.53
N SER A 32 -5.47 -6.10 -7.33
CA SER A 32 -6.66 -5.28 -7.26
C SER A 32 -6.57 -4.26 -6.11
N LEU A 33 -6.18 -4.70 -4.91
CA LEU A 33 -6.01 -3.81 -3.75
C LEU A 33 -5.01 -2.69 -4.02
N LYS A 34 -3.85 -2.98 -4.61
CA LYS A 34 -2.87 -1.92 -4.93
C LYS A 34 -3.40 -0.93 -5.97
N SER A 35 -4.08 -1.41 -7.01
CA SER A 35 -4.65 -0.53 -8.04
C SER A 35 -5.75 0.37 -7.46
N THR A 36 -6.64 -0.19 -6.64
CA THR A 36 -7.67 0.58 -5.94
C THR A 36 -7.04 1.57 -4.96
N LEU A 37 -6.03 1.16 -4.20
CA LEU A 37 -5.32 2.02 -3.27
C LEU A 37 -4.63 3.20 -3.99
N ALA A 38 -3.97 2.94 -5.12
CA ALA A 38 -3.32 3.98 -5.92
C ALA A 38 -4.35 4.99 -6.47
N GLY A 39 -5.48 4.51 -6.98
CA GLY A 39 -6.58 5.37 -7.43
C GLY A 39 -7.16 6.22 -6.29
N LEU A 40 -7.43 5.61 -5.14
CA LEU A 40 -7.91 6.31 -3.95
C LEU A 40 -6.93 7.40 -3.49
N HIS A 41 -5.63 7.11 -3.48
CA HIS A 41 -4.62 8.10 -3.10
C HIS A 41 -4.54 9.28 -4.07
N LEU A 42 -4.67 9.03 -5.37
CA LEU A 42 -4.62 10.07 -6.42
C LEU A 42 -5.68 11.15 -6.20
N PHE A 43 -6.89 10.77 -5.77
CA PHE A 43 -7.99 11.71 -5.52
C PHE A 43 -8.05 12.19 -4.06
N ALA A 44 -7.74 11.33 -3.09
CA ALA A 44 -7.88 11.66 -1.67
C ALA A 44 -6.84 12.67 -1.18
N LEU A 45 -5.61 12.65 -1.70
CA LEU A 45 -4.56 13.60 -1.34
C LEU A 45 -4.94 15.05 -1.67
N PRO A 46 -5.28 15.42 -2.93
CA PRO A 46 -5.65 16.79 -3.26
C PRO A 46 -6.93 17.25 -2.54
N LEU A 47 -7.93 16.38 -2.39
CA LEU A 47 -9.13 16.68 -1.60
C LEU A 47 -8.79 16.98 -0.13
N GLY A 48 -7.89 16.18 0.47
CA GLY A 48 -7.41 16.41 1.84
C GLY A 48 -6.67 17.74 1.99
N VAL A 49 -5.83 18.12 1.02
CA VAL A 49 -5.09 19.38 1.02
C VAL A 49 -6.03 20.59 0.87
N ILE A 50 -7.03 20.50 -0.01
CA ILE A 50 -8.04 21.55 -0.19
C ILE A 50 -8.85 21.71 1.11
N SER A 51 -9.30 20.60 1.70
CA SER A 51 -10.03 20.61 2.97
C SER A 51 -9.21 21.20 4.12
N LEU A 52 -7.92 20.84 4.23
CA LEU A 52 -7.02 21.42 5.23
C LEU A 52 -6.85 22.93 5.02
N SER A 53 -6.64 23.37 3.78
CA SER A 53 -6.50 24.80 3.44
C SER A 53 -7.72 25.61 3.85
N VAL A 54 -8.93 25.10 3.58
CA VAL A 54 -10.19 25.76 3.98
C VAL A 54 -10.33 25.82 5.50
N ASN A 55 -10.00 24.74 6.22
CA ASN A 55 -10.07 24.71 7.68
C ASN A 55 -9.05 25.63 8.35
N LEU A 56 -7.85 25.77 7.79
CA LEU A 56 -6.85 26.73 8.26
C LEU A 56 -7.31 28.18 8.05
N TYR A 57 -7.89 28.48 6.89
CA TYR A 57 -8.45 29.81 6.63
C TYR A 57 -9.56 30.16 7.64
N ARG A 58 -10.48 29.22 7.90
CA ARG A 58 -11.53 29.38 8.92
C ARG A 58 -10.94 29.62 10.31
N LEU A 59 -9.91 28.87 10.68
CA LEU A 59 -9.23 29.04 11.96
C LEU A 59 -8.69 30.48 12.10
N CYS A 60 -8.02 31.02 11.07
CA CYS A 60 -7.53 32.40 11.08
C CYS A 60 -8.66 33.42 11.29
N VAL A 61 -9.79 33.24 10.61
CA VAL A 61 -10.97 34.13 10.75
C VAL A 61 -11.54 34.06 12.17
N TYR A 62 -11.64 32.87 12.77
CA TYR A 62 -12.15 32.72 14.13
C TYR A 62 -11.22 33.29 15.19
N ILE A 63 -9.90 33.27 14.96
CA ILE A 63 -8.92 33.95 15.82
C ILE A 63 -9.14 35.46 15.81
N VAL A 64 -9.29 36.07 14.62
CA VAL A 64 -9.49 37.52 14.49
C VAL A 64 -10.83 37.99 15.05
N THR A 65 -11.87 37.16 14.95
CA THR A 65 -13.23 37.48 15.42
C THR A 65 -13.47 37.12 16.88
N GLU A 66 -12.44 36.65 17.61
CA GLU A 66 -12.49 36.22 19.02
C GLU A 66 -13.62 35.22 19.35
N ASN A 67 -14.04 34.42 18.37
CA ASN A 67 -15.09 33.41 18.55
C ASN A 67 -14.48 32.11 19.10
N ILE A 68 -14.33 32.03 20.42
CA ILE A 68 -13.68 30.91 21.13
C ILE A 68 -14.37 29.57 20.82
N GLY A 69 -15.70 29.55 20.74
CA GLY A 69 -16.47 28.34 20.44
C GLY A 69 -16.14 27.79 19.05
N ALA A 70 -16.28 28.60 18.01
CA ALA A 70 -15.97 28.21 16.63
C ALA A 70 -14.47 27.92 16.42
N MET A 71 -13.60 28.65 17.12
CA MET A 71 -12.16 28.43 17.12
C MET A 71 -11.83 27.01 17.60
N SER A 72 -12.37 26.58 18.75
CA SER A 72 -12.11 25.24 19.30
C SER A 72 -12.50 24.11 18.34
N ILE A 73 -13.65 24.24 17.68
CA ILE A 73 -14.14 23.27 16.70
C ILE A 73 -13.21 23.23 15.48
N SER A 74 -12.82 24.40 14.96
CA SER A 74 -11.90 24.50 13.83
C SER A 74 -10.52 23.90 14.15
N LEU A 75 -10.05 24.10 15.38
CA LEU A 75 -8.79 23.54 15.88
C LEU A 75 -8.85 22.01 15.94
N LEU A 76 -9.97 21.44 16.43
CA LEU A 76 -10.21 20.00 16.42
C LEU A 76 -10.17 19.44 14.99
N TYR A 77 -10.82 20.11 14.02
CA TYR A 77 -10.79 19.70 12.62
C TYR A 77 -9.36 19.67 12.04
N VAL A 78 -8.55 20.67 12.36
CA VAL A 78 -7.14 20.73 11.94
C VAL A 78 -6.35 19.57 12.55
N VAL A 79 -6.48 19.32 13.86
CA VAL A 79 -5.82 18.19 14.54
C VAL A 79 -6.25 16.85 13.93
N CYS A 80 -7.55 16.67 13.64
CA CYS A 80 -8.05 15.47 12.97
C CYS A 80 -7.45 15.29 11.57
N HIS A 81 -7.29 16.37 10.80
CA HIS A 81 -6.62 16.30 9.49
C HIS A 81 -5.15 15.89 9.61
N PHE A 82 -4.42 16.41 10.59
CA PHE A 82 -3.04 15.99 10.85
C PHE A 82 -2.96 14.53 11.26
N GLY A 83 -3.87 14.05 12.12
CA GLY A 83 -3.96 12.64 12.49
C GLY A 83 -4.26 11.74 11.29
N TYR A 84 -5.20 12.15 10.43
CA TYR A 84 -5.52 11.46 9.18
C TYR A 84 -4.29 11.37 8.26
N LEU A 85 -3.62 12.50 8.01
CA LEU A 85 -2.41 12.55 7.19
C LEU A 85 -1.32 11.64 7.76
N PHE A 86 -1.09 11.67 9.07
CA PHE A 86 -0.10 10.82 9.72
C PHE A 86 -0.41 9.33 9.53
N PHE A 87 -1.68 8.93 9.74
CA PHE A 87 -2.10 7.54 9.57
C PHE A 87 -1.92 7.04 8.13
N PHE A 88 -2.31 7.84 7.14
CA PHE A 88 -2.12 7.50 5.73
C PHE A 88 -0.65 7.41 5.33
N ASN A 89 0.20 8.34 5.82
CA ASN A 89 1.65 8.28 5.61
C ASN A 89 2.27 7.02 6.26
N TYR A 90 1.83 6.66 7.47
CA TYR A 90 2.27 5.45 8.16
C TYR A 90 1.89 4.17 7.40
N LEU A 91 0.64 4.07 6.94
CA LEU A 91 0.17 2.94 6.13
C LEU A 91 0.93 2.86 4.79
N GLY A 92 1.14 4.00 4.12
CA GLY A 92 1.94 4.06 2.90
C GLY A 92 3.35 3.51 3.11
N GLN A 93 4.02 3.94 4.17
CA GLN A 93 5.36 3.46 4.52
C GLN A 93 5.38 1.96 4.85
N GLN A 94 4.37 1.45 5.55
CA GLN A 94 4.27 0.03 5.85
C GLN A 94 4.13 -0.82 4.58
N VAL A 95 3.34 -0.35 3.60
CA VAL A 95 3.18 -1.01 2.28
C VAL A 95 4.48 -1.00 1.49
N ILE A 96 5.22 0.12 1.49
CA ILE A 96 6.54 0.23 0.84
C ILE A 96 7.52 -0.74 1.50
N ASN A 97 7.65 -0.70 2.83
CA ASN A 97 8.60 -1.52 3.57
C ASN A 97 8.31 -3.02 3.43
N TYR A 98 7.02 -3.40 3.44
CA TYR A 98 6.62 -4.78 3.17
C TYR A 98 6.97 -5.20 1.74
N SER A 99 6.73 -4.34 0.75
CA SER A 99 7.07 -4.62 -0.65
C SER A 99 8.58 -4.77 -0.86
N ASP A 100 9.39 -3.95 -0.18
CA ASP A 100 10.86 -4.04 -0.20
C ASP A 100 11.37 -5.30 0.51
N ASN A 101 10.79 -5.65 1.65
CA ASN A 101 11.15 -6.87 2.38
C ASN A 101 10.81 -8.13 1.58
N VAL A 102 9.65 -8.17 0.93
CA VAL A 102 9.27 -9.26 0.02
C VAL A 102 10.24 -9.35 -1.15
N PHE A 103 10.63 -8.22 -1.74
CA PHE A 103 11.65 -8.18 -2.80
C PHE A 103 12.99 -8.76 -2.33
N LYS A 104 13.52 -8.28 -1.19
CA LYS A 104 14.77 -8.78 -0.59
C LYS A 104 14.72 -10.28 -0.32
N LYS A 105 13.61 -10.76 0.24
CA LYS A 105 13.44 -12.19 0.56
C LYS A 105 13.45 -13.05 -0.69
N ILE A 106 12.73 -12.65 -1.75
CA ILE A 106 12.72 -13.33 -3.04
C ILE A 106 14.12 -13.35 -3.66
N CYS A 107 14.83 -12.22 -3.65
CA CYS A 107 16.20 -12.12 -4.17
C CYS A 107 17.22 -12.97 -3.40
N SER A 108 17.03 -13.15 -2.08
CA SER A 108 17.90 -13.98 -1.24
C SER A 108 17.70 -15.49 -1.43
N THR A 109 16.50 -15.91 -1.82
CA THR A 109 16.23 -17.30 -2.23
C THR A 109 16.84 -17.60 -3.60
N ARG A 110 17.16 -18.88 -3.87
CA ARG A 110 17.61 -19.35 -5.20
C ARG A 110 16.44 -19.34 -6.22
N TRP A 111 15.82 -18.18 -6.43
CA TRP A 111 14.69 -17.98 -7.33
C TRP A 111 14.99 -18.41 -8.77
N TYR A 112 16.26 -18.35 -9.17
CA TYR A 112 16.77 -18.79 -10.48
C TYR A 112 16.81 -20.33 -10.64
N ALA A 113 16.78 -21.08 -9.53
CA ALA A 113 16.74 -22.53 -9.53
C ALA A 113 15.30 -23.07 -9.39
N ALA A 114 14.30 -22.19 -9.28
CA ALA A 114 12.91 -22.57 -9.22
C ALA A 114 12.36 -22.93 -10.61
N PRO A 115 11.27 -23.73 -10.70
CA PRO A 115 10.62 -24.04 -11.97
C PRO A 115 10.21 -22.78 -12.75
N LEU A 116 10.23 -22.84 -14.08
CA LEU A 116 10.01 -21.68 -14.98
C LEU A 116 8.74 -20.89 -14.68
N ASN A 117 7.64 -21.57 -14.31
CA ASN A 117 6.39 -20.90 -13.91
C ASN A 117 6.60 -20.03 -12.67
N THR A 118 7.19 -20.59 -11.61
CA THR A 118 7.48 -19.89 -10.34
C THR A 118 8.49 -18.76 -10.53
N GLN A 119 9.49 -18.95 -11.40
CA GLN A 119 10.47 -17.92 -11.74
C GLN A 119 9.81 -16.70 -12.39
N LYS A 120 8.84 -16.92 -13.30
CA LYS A 120 8.07 -15.85 -13.95
C LYS A 120 7.22 -15.07 -12.95
N TYR A 121 6.65 -15.74 -11.94
CA TYR A 121 5.94 -15.07 -10.84
C TYR A 121 6.88 -14.19 -10.01
N PHE A 122 8.06 -14.69 -9.64
CA PHE A 122 9.04 -13.89 -8.90
C PHE A 122 9.49 -12.66 -9.69
N MET A 123 9.72 -12.79 -10.99
CA MET A 123 10.03 -11.64 -11.85
C MET A 123 8.88 -10.62 -11.90
N MET A 124 7.62 -11.07 -12.01
CA MET A 124 6.46 -10.16 -11.97
C MET A 124 6.35 -9.43 -10.64
N ILE A 125 6.55 -10.12 -9.52
CA ILE A 125 6.53 -9.53 -8.17
C ILE A 125 7.67 -8.52 -8.00
N MET A 126 8.88 -8.86 -8.44
CA MET A 126 10.04 -7.96 -8.40
C MET A 126 9.82 -6.72 -9.25
N HIS A 127 9.40 -6.89 -10.50
CA HIS A 127 9.11 -5.79 -11.42
C HIS A 127 7.99 -4.89 -10.89
N ARG A 128 6.95 -5.49 -10.29
CA ARG A 128 5.84 -4.75 -9.68
C ARG A 128 6.24 -4.02 -8.40
N SER A 129 7.10 -4.61 -7.55
CA SER A 129 7.63 -3.94 -6.36
C SER A 129 8.41 -2.69 -6.76
N MET A 130 9.32 -2.84 -7.73
CA MET A 130 10.05 -1.71 -8.32
C MET A 130 9.10 -0.67 -8.93
N LYS A 131 8.11 -1.08 -9.73
CA LYS A 131 7.16 -0.16 -10.36
C LYS A 131 6.22 0.52 -9.36
N THR A 132 5.88 -0.12 -8.23
CA THR A 132 5.07 0.51 -7.17
C THR A 132 5.88 1.61 -6.49
N SER A 133 7.15 1.35 -6.19
CA SER A 133 8.09 2.37 -5.70
C SER A 133 8.27 3.48 -6.73
N THR A 134 8.44 3.15 -8.01
CA THR A 134 8.56 4.12 -9.09
C THR A 134 7.28 4.91 -9.33
N LEU A 135 6.08 4.32 -9.22
CA LEU A 135 4.80 5.02 -9.36
C LEU A 135 4.56 5.99 -8.19
N MET A 136 4.89 5.59 -6.96
CA MET A 136 4.87 6.51 -5.83
C MET A 136 5.87 7.67 -6.02
N VAL A 137 7.03 7.41 -6.64
CA VAL A 137 8.00 8.45 -7.03
C VAL A 137 7.50 9.32 -8.20
N TYR A 138 6.83 8.74 -9.20
CA TYR A 138 6.35 9.43 -10.41
C TYR A 138 5.10 10.30 -10.16
N VAL A 139 4.29 9.98 -9.14
CA VAL A 139 3.22 10.86 -8.66
C VAL A 139 3.82 12.17 -8.09
N GLY A 140 5.13 12.22 -7.85
CA GLY A 140 5.95 13.43 -7.94
C GLY A 140 5.72 14.51 -6.88
N LEU A 141 4.72 14.37 -6.02
CA LEU A 141 4.36 15.35 -5.02
C LEU A 141 4.51 14.85 -3.59
N PHE A 142 4.36 13.54 -3.34
CA PHE A 142 4.45 12.99 -2.00
C PHE A 142 4.82 11.50 -2.06
N LEU A 143 5.99 11.14 -1.52
CA LEU A 143 6.24 9.77 -1.10
C LEU A 143 5.57 9.63 0.28
N PRO A 144 4.50 8.83 0.44
CA PRO A 144 3.88 8.65 1.74
C PRO A 144 4.82 7.85 2.63
N SER A 145 5.74 8.56 3.29
CA SER A 145 6.69 8.06 4.26
C SER A 145 6.76 9.03 5.43
N LEU A 146 6.96 8.51 6.64
CA LEU A 146 7.28 9.38 7.79
C LEU A 146 8.49 10.26 7.49
N GLU A 147 9.44 9.75 6.70
CA GLU A 147 10.66 10.46 6.35
C GLU A 147 10.36 11.72 5.51
N GLY A 148 9.43 11.63 4.56
CA GLY A 148 8.94 12.80 3.81
C GLY A 148 8.11 13.76 4.68
N PHE A 149 7.29 13.24 5.59
CA PHE A 149 6.50 14.05 6.51
C PHE A 149 7.36 14.81 7.55
N ALA A 150 8.43 14.18 8.03
CA ALA A 150 9.34 14.75 9.02
C ALA A 150 10.45 15.62 8.41
N SER A 151 10.71 15.54 7.10
CA SER A 151 11.75 16.31 6.40
C SER A 151 11.38 17.76 6.09
N VAL A 152 10.39 18.35 6.78
CA VAL A 152 10.13 19.79 6.68
C VAL A 152 11.32 20.55 7.29
N LYS A 153 12.21 21.05 6.43
CA LYS A 153 13.23 22.04 6.76
C LYS A 153 12.66 23.44 6.64
#